data_AF-R9CB72-F1
#
_entry.id   AF-R9CB72-F1
#
_cell.length_a   1.000
_cell.length_b   1.000
_cell.length_c   1.000
_cell.angle_alpha   90.00
_cell.angle_beta   90.00
_cell.angle_gamma   90.00
#
_symmetry.space_group_name_H-M   'P 1'
#
loop_
_entity.id
_entity.type
_entity.pdbx_description
1 polymer ?
#
loop_
_entity_poly.entity_id
_entity_poly.type
_entity_poly.pdbx_seq_one_letter_code
_entity_poly.pdbx_strand_id
1 'polypeptide(L)' 'MEWNDKLFLSEEELKLLTMFLAYGVGLGVLAGLFTGNIQLCFALGGVISILISLLKIFINRIKKSNKIHI' A
#
# COMPACT_ATOMS: atom_id res chain seq x y z
N MET A 1 -15.65 14.99 17.07
CA MET A 1 -15.17 14.81 15.67
C MET A 1 -14.22 13.62 15.68
N GLU A 2 -14.71 12.41 16.01
CA GLU A 2 -13.89 11.25 16.43
C GLU A 2 -13.62 10.20 15.33
N TRP A 3 -14.14 10.41 14.12
CA TRP A 3 -14.01 9.45 13.01
C TRP A 3 -12.75 9.64 12.15
N ASN A 4 -12.06 10.78 12.29
CA ASN A 4 -10.97 11.14 11.37
C ASN A 4 -9.67 10.36 11.67
N ASP A 5 -9.38 10.10 12.94
CA ASP A 5 -8.07 9.53 13.34
C ASP A 5 -7.91 8.05 13.02
N LYS A 6 -9.01 7.32 12.73
CA LYS A 6 -8.94 5.89 12.36
C LYS A 6 -8.77 5.65 10.87
N LEU A 7 -9.23 6.59 10.03
CA LEU A 7 -9.10 6.53 8.56
C LEU A 7 -7.75 7.08 8.08
N PHE A 8 -7.15 7.99 8.85
CA PHE A 8 -5.81 8.45 8.56
C PHE A 8 -4.79 7.37 8.92
N LEU A 9 -3.91 7.10 7.96
CA LEU A 9 -2.71 6.30 8.19
C LEU A 9 -1.76 7.10 9.08
N SER A 10 -1.09 6.41 10.01
CA SER A 10 0.05 6.99 10.72
C SER A 10 1.15 7.36 9.73
N GLU A 11 2.03 8.30 10.07
CA GLU A 11 3.17 8.68 9.22
C GLU A 11 4.02 7.48 8.79
N GLU A 12 4.20 6.49 9.68
CA GLU A 12 4.90 5.24 9.40
C GLU A 12 4.17 4.39 8.34
N GLU A 13 2.85 4.28 8.47
CA GLU A 13 1.99 3.53 7.55
C GLU A 13 1.90 4.22 6.19
N LEU A 14 1.84 5.56 6.18
CA LEU A 14 1.85 6.39 4.96
C LEU A 14 3.19 6.27 4.23
N LYS A 15 4.31 6.31 4.95
CA LYS A 15 5.65 6.10 4.37
C LYS A 15 5.77 4.71 3.76
N LEU A 16 5.26 3.69 4.44
CA LEU A 16 5.23 2.32 3.92
C LEU A 16 4.39 2.23 2.64
N LEU A 17 3.15 2.74 2.67
CA LEU A 17 2.26 2.78 1.51
C LEU A 17 2.93 3.46 0.31
N THR A 18 3.55 4.63 0.55
CA THR A 18 4.22 5.42 -0.49
C THR A 18 5.42 4.67 -1.08
N MET A 19 6.20 4.00 -0.24
CA MET A 19 7.35 3.19 -0.67
C MET A 19 6.91 2.03 -1.55
N PHE A 20 5.88 1.27 -1.15
CA PHE A 20 5.33 0.18 -1.95
C PHE A 20 4.73 0.70 -3.26
N LEU A 21 4.02 1.83 -3.23
CA LEU A 21 3.43 2.44 -4.41
C LEU A 21 4.49 2.87 -5.42
N ALA A 22 5.54 3.57 -4.99
CA ALA A 22 6.64 3.94 -5.86
C ALA A 22 7.32 2.70 -6.49
N TYR A 23 7.50 1.64 -5.70
CA TYR A 23 8.12 0.41 -6.17
C TYR A 23 7.25 -0.34 -7.18
N GLY A 24 5.98 -0.58 -6.87
CA GLY A 24 5.12 -1.35 -7.78
C GLY A 24 4.61 -0.56 -8.98
N VAL A 25 4.47 0.76 -8.88
CA VAL A 25 4.26 1.62 -10.06
C VAL A 25 5.52 1.64 -10.92
N GLY A 26 6.71 1.81 -10.33
CA GLY A 26 7.97 1.79 -11.07
C GLY A 26 8.19 0.46 -11.81
N LEU A 27 8.01 -0.66 -11.11
CA LEU A 27 8.07 -1.99 -11.73
C LEU A 27 6.95 -2.21 -12.75
N GLY A 28 5.75 -1.71 -12.50
CA GLY A 28 4.61 -1.79 -13.43
C GLY A 28 4.90 -1.06 -14.75
N VAL A 29 5.50 0.12 -14.70
CA VAL A 29 5.92 0.87 -15.89
C VAL A 29 7.03 0.12 -16.63
N LEU A 30 8.04 -0.37 -15.91
CA LEU A 30 9.13 -1.15 -16.50
C LEU A 30 8.61 -2.43 -17.19
N ALA A 31 7.69 -3.16 -16.55
CA ALA A 31 7.05 -4.32 -17.16
C ALA A 31 6.19 -3.93 -18.37
N GLY A 32 5.48 -2.81 -18.27
CA GLY A 32 4.65 -2.24 -19.34
C GLY A 32 5.43 -1.85 -20.59
N LEU A 33 6.69 -1.46 -20.43
CA LEU A 33 7.63 -1.22 -21.54
C LEU A 33 7.90 -2.50 -22.34
N PHE A 34 8.00 -3.67 -21.69
CA PHE A 34 8.22 -4.96 -22.36
C PHE A 34 6.95 -5.54 -22.97
N THR A 35 5.78 -5.30 -22.36
CA THR A 35 4.49 -5.81 -22.86
C THR A 35 3.85 -4.91 -23.91
N GLY A 36 4.40 -3.72 -24.15
CA GLY A 36 3.87 -2.72 -25.08
C GLY A 36 2.62 -2.00 -24.56
N ASN A 37 2.22 -2.23 -23.30
CA ASN A 37 1.04 -1.60 -22.70
C ASN A 37 1.36 -1.00 -21.32
N ILE A 38 2.02 0.15 -21.36
CA ILE A 38 2.49 0.87 -20.17
C ILE A 38 1.34 1.29 -19.26
N GLN A 39 0.24 1.76 -19.82
CA GLN A 39 -0.92 2.27 -19.06
C GLN A 39 -1.57 1.17 -18.23
N LEU A 40 -1.79 -0.01 -18.81
CA LEU A 40 -2.35 -1.15 -18.08
C LEU A 40 -1.42 -1.61 -16.96
N CYS A 41 -0.12 -1.80 -17.24
CA CYS A 41 0.82 -2.27 -16.23
C CYS A 41 1.10 -1.22 -15.14
N PHE A 42 1.07 0.08 -15.45
CA PHE A 42 1.12 1.17 -14.46
C PHE A 42 -0.07 1.11 -13.51
N ALA A 43 -1.30 1.01 -14.05
CA ALA A 43 -2.51 0.92 -13.25
C ALA A 43 -2.51 -0.34 -12.39
N LEU A 44 -2.14 -1.49 -12.97
CA LEU A 44 -2.07 -2.76 -12.27
C LEU A 44 -1.03 -2.72 -11.13
N GLY A 45 0.16 -2.19 -11.40
CA GLY A 45 1.24 -2.04 -10.42
C GLY A 45 0.84 -1.12 -9.26
N GLY A 46 0.17 -0.01 -9.55
CA GLY A 46 -0.38 0.90 -8.53
C GLY A 46 -1.43 0.23 -7.66
N VAL A 47 -2.43 -0.41 -8.26
CA VAL A 47 -3.53 -1.08 -7.53
C VAL A 47 -3.01 -2.21 -6.66
N ILE A 48 -2.12 -3.06 -7.18
CA ILE A 48 -1.52 -4.17 -6.42
C ILE A 48 -0.73 -3.66 -5.20
N SER A 49 0.04 -2.58 -5.39
CA SER A 49 0.84 -2.00 -4.30
C SER A 49 -0.01 -1.43 -3.17
N ILE A 50 -1.11 -0.76 -3.52
CA ILE A 50 -2.08 -0.21 -2.57
C ILE A 50 -2.73 -1.36 -1.79
N LEU A 51 -3.21 -2.40 -2.48
CA LEU A 51 -3.83 -3.58 -1.88
C LEU A 51 -2.89 -4.27 -0.87
N ILE A 52 -1.65 -4.55 -1.27
CA ILE A 52 -0.67 -5.22 -0.41
C ILE A 52 -0.35 -4.37 0.82
N SER A 53 -0.18 -3.06 0.63
CA SER A 53 0.12 -2.14 1.74
C SER A 53 -1.02 -2.07 2.75
N LEU A 54 -2.25 -1.90 2.27
CA LEU A 54 -3.44 -1.89 3.11
C LEU A 54 -3.61 -3.19 3.89
N LEU A 55 -3.44 -4.34 3.23
CA LEU A 55 -3.46 -5.66 3.88
C LEU A 55 -2.41 -5.75 4.99
N LYS A 56 -1.17 -5.34 4.71
CA LYS A 56 -0.08 -5.33 5.70
C LYS A 56 -0.41 -4.45 6.90
N ILE A 57 -0.89 -3.24 6.65
CA ILE A 57 -1.26 -2.27 7.68
C ILE A 57 -2.40 -2.82 8.53
N PHE A 58 -3.43 -3.39 7.91
CA PHE A 58 -4.56 -3.98 8.61
C PHE A 58 -4.13 -5.14 9.53
N ILE A 59 -3.33 -6.08 9.01
CA ILE A 59 -2.78 -7.20 9.79
C ILE A 59 -1.94 -6.66 10.96
N ASN A 60 -1.08 -5.66 10.70
CA ASN A 60 -0.21 -5.10 11.74
C ASN A 60 -1.00 -4.38 12.83
N ARG A 61 -2.08 -3.67 12.46
CA ARG A 61 -2.99 -2.99 13.40
C ARG A 61 -3.73 -4.00 14.28
N ILE A 62 -4.22 -5.11 13.72
CA ILE A 62 -4.82 -6.21 14.49
C ILE A 62 -3.81 -6.84 15.44
N LYS A 63 -2.59 -7.15 14.96
CA LYS A 63 -1.54 -7.77 15.77
C LYS A 63 -1.10 -6.85 16.92
N LYS A 64 -0.99 -5.55 16.67
CA LYS A 64 -0.67 -4.55 17.70
C LYS A 64 -1.78 -4.45 18.75
N SER A 65 -3.05 -4.52 18.35
CA SER A 65 -4.19 -4.55 19.28
C SER A 65 -4.17 -5.77 20.20
N ASN A 66 -3.81 -6.96 19.68
CA ASN A 66 -3.72 -8.18 20.49
C ASN A 66 -2.52 -8.22 21.44
N LYS A 67 -1.43 -7.49 21.14
CA LYS A 67 -0.22 -7.48 21.98
C LYS A 67 -0.35 -6.63 23.26
N ILE A 68 -1.39 -5.81 23.36
CA ILE A 68 -1.63 -4.92 24.53
C ILE A 68 -2.46 -5.66 25.61
N HIS A 69 -3.03 -6.82 25.27
CA HIS A 69 -3.85 -7.66 26.16
C HIS A 69 -3.10 -8.88 26.74
N ILE A 70 -1.77 -8.85 26.78
CA ILE A 70 -0.93 -9.87 27.45
C ILE A 70 0.00 -9.18 28.44
#